data_AF-A0A318T8E5-F1
#
_entry.id   AF-A0A318T8E5-F1
#
_cell.length_a   1.000
_cell.length_b   1.000
_cell.length_c   1.000
_cell.angle_alpha   90.00
_cell.angle_beta   90.00
_cell.angle_gamma   90.00
#
_symmetry.space_group_name_H-M   'P 1'
#
loop_
_entity.id
_entity.type
_entity.pdbx_description
1 polymer ?
#
loop_
_entity_poly.entity_id
_entity_poly.type
_entity_poly.pdbx_seq_one_letter_code
_entity_poly.pdbx_strand_id
1 'polypeptide(L)'
;MVRQPNTFELSDRLKHLEQIFARFEEKGVNVSPRGVDALMRTLKEFRETAMALENEVSRHRWNDAARRERAQRQRQLLADAVGTGDVMLFPVISRPEPKEHVNAVPGGDRPRS
;
A
#
# COMPACT_ATOMS: atom_id res chain seq x y z
N MET A 1 13.63 -9.69 -13.25
CA MET A 1 14.23 -9.68 -11.89
C MET A 1 14.78 -8.28 -11.67
N VAL A 2 14.06 -7.42 -10.93
CA VAL A 2 14.47 -6.03 -10.71
C VAL A 2 15.61 -6.05 -9.69
N ARG A 3 16.85 -5.74 -10.12
CA ARG A 3 17.96 -5.50 -9.18
C ARG A 3 17.54 -4.33 -8.29
N GLN A 4 17.40 -4.57 -6.99
CA GLN A 4 17.23 -3.45 -6.07
C GLN A 4 18.52 -2.61 -6.09
N PRO A 5 18.42 -1.27 -6.22
CA PRO A 5 19.57 -0.41 -6.07
C PRO A 5 20.04 -0.52 -4.62
N ASN A 6 21.15 -1.20 -4.40
CA ASN A 6 21.66 -1.45 -3.07
C ASN A 6 22.31 -0.16 -2.53
N THR A 7 21.72 0.47 -1.51
CA THR A 7 22.28 1.67 -0.86
C THR A 7 23.74 1.49 -0.47
N PHE A 8 24.12 0.29 -0.05
CA PHE A 8 25.51 -0.06 0.29
C PHE A 8 26.43 0.06 -0.93
N GLU A 9 25.98 -0.36 -2.11
CA GLU A 9 26.78 -0.28 -3.34
C GLU A 9 27.06 1.17 -3.74
N LEU A 10 26.07 2.08 -3.64
CA LEU A 10 26.29 3.51 -3.90
C LEU A 10 27.27 4.10 -2.89
N SER A 11 27.10 3.79 -1.60
CA SER A 11 27.99 4.28 -0.56
C SER A 11 29.43 3.78 -0.73
N ASP A 12 29.61 2.50 -1.06
CA ASP A 12 30.92 1.90 -1.27
C ASP A 12 31.63 2.52 -2.47
N ARG A 13 30.89 2.72 -3.57
CA ARG A 13 31.42 3.36 -4.78
C ARG A 13 31.83 4.82 -4.53
N LEU A 14 31.04 5.57 -3.77
CA LEU A 14 31.39 6.95 -3.37
C LEU A 14 32.64 6.98 -2.49
N LYS A 15 32.73 6.09 -1.50
CA LYS A 15 33.90 5.97 -0.63
C LYS A 15 35.15 5.59 -1.42
N HIS A 16 35.01 4.72 -2.41
CA HIS A 16 36.11 4.38 -3.30
C HIS A 16 36.58 5.58 -4.12
N LEU A 17 35.65 6.39 -4.63
CA LEU A 17 35.98 7.61 -5.37
C LEU A 17 36.71 8.63 -4.49
N GLU A 18 36.25 8.82 -3.25
CA GLU A 18 36.90 9.67 -2.25
C GLU A 18 38.34 9.22 -1.99
N GLN A 19 38.57 7.92 -1.80
CA GLN A 19 39.91 7.36 -1.59
C GLN A 19 40.83 7.56 -2.80
N ILE A 20 40.29 7.54 -4.03
CA ILE A 20 41.06 7.83 -5.23
C ILE A 20 41.51 9.29 -5.21
N PHE A 21 40.60 10.23 -4.95
CA PHE A 21 40.93 11.65 -4.95
C PHE A 21 41.86 12.05 -3.80
N ALA A 22 41.71 11.46 -2.62
CA ALA A 22 42.57 11.71 -1.47
C ALA A 22 44.06 11.42 -1.78
N ARG A 23 44.36 10.46 -2.66
CA ARG A 23 45.73 10.15 -3.07
C ARG A 23 46.43 11.26 -3.86
N PHE A 24 45.67 12.22 -4.37
CA PHE A 24 46.17 13.30 -5.22
C PHE A 24 46.00 14.69 -4.59
N GLU A 25 45.59 14.77 -3.33
CA GLU A 25 45.28 16.03 -2.62
C GLU A 25 46.51 16.96 -2.54
N GLU A 26 47.69 16.42 -2.26
CA GLU A 26 48.91 17.24 -2.04
C GLU A 26 49.58 17.72 -3.33
N LYS A 27 49.46 16.96 -4.42
CA LYS A 27 50.27 17.18 -5.64
C LYS A 27 49.47 17.65 -6.85
N GLY A 28 48.14 17.63 -6.75
CA GLY A 28 47.25 17.81 -7.90
C GLY A 28 47.37 16.64 -8.89
N VAL A 29 46.39 16.50 -9.77
CA VAL A 29 46.45 15.51 -10.86
C VAL A 29 46.01 16.14 -12.16
N ASN A 30 46.72 15.84 -13.23
CA ASN A 30 46.32 16.25 -14.57
C ASN A 30 45.59 15.08 -15.23
N VAL A 31 44.31 15.29 -15.54
CA VAL A 31 43.45 14.23 -16.09
C VAL A 31 43.44 14.36 -17.62
N SER A 32 43.79 13.29 -18.32
CA SER A 32 43.70 13.28 -19.79
C SER A 32 42.24 13.38 -20.25
N PRO A 33 41.95 13.81 -21.49
CA PRO A 33 40.58 13.86 -22.01
C PRO A 33 39.84 12.53 -21.85
N ARG A 34 40.52 11.40 -22.11
CA ARG A 34 39.96 10.05 -21.91
C ARG A 34 39.64 9.76 -20.43
N GLY A 35 40.46 10.27 -19.51
CA GLY A 35 40.20 10.18 -18.07
C GLY A 35 39.00 11.02 -17.65
N VAL A 36 38.81 12.19 -18.24
CA VAL A 36 37.63 13.03 -18.02
C VAL A 36 36.37 12.31 -18.51
N ASP A 37 36.40 11.70 -19.69
CA ASP A 37 35.27 10.91 -20.20
C ASP A 37 34.92 9.73 -19.27
N ALA A 38 35.93 9.04 -18.74
CA ALA A 38 35.73 7.96 -17.79
C ALA A 38 35.08 8.47 -16.48
N LEU A 39 35.61 9.57 -15.93
CA LEU A 39 35.05 10.20 -14.72
C LEU A 39 33.60 10.63 -14.93
N MET A 40 33.29 11.26 -16.07
CA MET A 40 31.93 11.68 -16.42
C MET A 40 30.97 10.50 -16.51
N ARG A 41 31.41 9.35 -17.05
CA ARG A 41 30.61 8.12 -17.08
C ARG A 41 30.36 7.59 -15.67
N THR A 42 31.38 7.54 -14.82
CA THR A 42 31.24 7.11 -13.42
C THR A 42 30.28 8.02 -12.64
N LEU A 43 30.38 9.33 -12.80
CA LEU A 43 29.46 10.28 -12.16
C LEU A 43 28.02 10.10 -12.65
N LYS A 44 27.83 9.81 -13.94
CA LYS A 44 26.50 9.50 -14.51
C LYS A 44 25.91 8.24 -13.87
N GLU A 45 26.71 7.18 -13.70
CA GLU A 45 26.27 5.94 -13.04
C GLU A 45 25.86 6.17 -11.57
N PHE A 46 26.61 7.01 -10.85
CA PHE A 46 26.23 7.39 -9.48
C PHE A 46 24.92 8.14 -9.43
N ARG A 47 24.71 9.09 -10.35
CA ARG A 47 23.45 9.82 -10.45
C ARG A 47 22.27 8.87 -10.72
N GLU A 48 22.42 7.94 -11.66
CA GLU A 48 21.37 6.97 -11.99
C GLU A 48 21.05 6.07 -10.78
N THR A 49 22.07 5.61 -10.06
CA THR A 49 21.90 4.80 -8.85
C THR A 49 21.21 5.59 -7.73
N ALA A 50 21.61 6.85 -7.51
CA ALA A 50 21.00 7.73 -6.52
C ALA A 50 19.52 8.02 -6.84
N MET A 51 19.20 8.32 -8.10
CA MET A 51 17.81 8.53 -8.53
C MET A 51 16.95 7.27 -8.36
N ALA A 52 17.51 6.09 -8.65
CA ALA A 52 16.80 4.83 -8.43
C ALA A 52 16.47 4.63 -6.94
N LEU A 53 17.43 4.93 -6.05
CA LEU A 53 17.24 4.85 -4.60
C LEU A 53 16.19 5.88 -4.11
N GLU A 54 16.25 7.12 -4.59
CA GLU A 54 15.30 8.18 -4.23
C GLU A 54 13.86 7.81 -4.62
N ASN A 55 13.69 7.24 -5.82
CA ASN A 55 12.39 6.75 -6.29
C ASN A 55 11.85 5.62 -5.40
N GLU A 56 12.73 4.71 -4.97
CA GLU A 56 12.35 3.63 -4.06
C GLU A 56 11.93 4.15 -2.68
N VAL A 57 12.72 5.04 -2.09
CA VAL A 57 12.40 5.69 -0.81
C VAL A 57 11.05 6.42 -0.91
N SER A 58 10.85 7.18 -1.99
CA SER A 58 9.59 7.89 -2.24
C SER A 58 8.41 6.94 -2.31
N ARG A 59 8.55 5.84 -3.06
CA ARG A 59 7.54 4.78 -3.15
C ARG A 59 7.22 4.16 -1.80
N HIS A 60 8.23 3.84 -0.99
CA HIS A 60 8.02 3.31 0.35
C HIS A 60 7.27 4.29 1.25
N ARG A 61 7.68 5.56 1.26
CA ARG A 61 7.02 6.62 2.04
C ARG A 61 5.57 6.81 1.62
N TRP A 62 5.28 6.79 0.32
CA TRP A 62 3.91 6.88 -0.21
C TRP A 62 3.06 5.68 0.19
N ASN A 63 3.60 4.46 0.05
CA ASN A 63 2.90 3.25 0.45
C ASN A 63 2.60 3.20 1.96
N ASP A 64 3.52 3.70 2.77
CA ASP A 64 3.33 3.80 4.22
C ASP A 64 2.29 4.84 4.59
N ALA A 65 2.30 6.00 3.94
CA ALA A 65 1.27 7.02 4.10
C ALA A 65 -0.13 6.47 3.73
N ALA A 66 -0.25 5.83 2.57
CA ALA A 66 -1.50 5.22 2.12
C ALA A 66 -1.99 4.08 3.05
N ARG A 67 -1.06 3.33 3.66
CA ARG A 67 -1.41 2.32 4.68
C ARG A 67 -1.97 2.96 5.95
N ARG A 68 -1.34 4.02 6.44
CA ARG A 68 -1.80 4.77 7.63
C ARG A 68 -3.16 5.41 7.39
N GLU A 69 -3.37 6.00 6.21
CA GLU A 69 -4.64 6.60 5.83
C GLU A 69 -5.77 5.57 5.79
N ARG A 70 -5.54 4.40 5.19
CA ARG A 70 -6.54 3.30 5.19
C ARG A 70 -6.88 2.84 6.60
N ALA A 71 -5.88 2.67 7.46
CA ALA A 71 -6.11 2.29 8.86
C ALA A 71 -6.90 3.36 9.63
N GLN A 72 -6.65 4.65 9.36
CA GLN A 72 -7.39 5.74 9.95
C GLN A 72 -8.84 5.79 9.47
N ARG A 73 -9.09 5.67 8.15
CA ARG A 73 -10.45 5.58 7.60
C ARG A 73 -11.22 4.39 8.19
N GLN A 74 -10.58 3.23 8.32
CA GLN A 74 -11.21 2.06 8.93
C GLN A 74 -11.60 2.31 10.39
N ARG A 75 -10.74 2.96 11.17
CA ARG A 75 -11.07 3.37 12.56
C ARG A 75 -12.24 4.34 12.61
N GLN A 76 -12.29 5.31 11.68
CA GLN A 76 -13.39 6.26 11.59
C GLN A 76 -14.71 5.55 11.29
N LEU A 77 -14.74 4.66 10.28
CA LEU A 77 -15.92 3.89 9.93
C LEU A 77 -16.42 3.02 11.09
N LEU A 78 -15.51 2.41 11.86
CA LEU A 78 -15.87 1.66 13.06
C LEU A 78 -16.42 2.56 14.16
N ALA A 79 -15.84 3.75 14.38
CA ALA A 79 -16.34 4.71 15.35
C ALA A 79 -17.75 5.21 14.98
N ASP A 80 -17.97 5.53 13.70
CA ASP A 80 -19.27 5.97 13.18
C ASP A 80 -20.32 4.87 13.29
N ALA A 81 -19.94 3.60 13.07
CA ALA A 81 -20.81 2.44 13.26
C ALA A 81 -21.16 2.17 14.74
N VAL A 82 -20.25 2.43 15.68
CA VAL A 82 -20.51 2.27 17.12
C VAL A 82 -21.35 3.44 17.67
N GLY A 83 -21.26 4.63 17.09
CA GLY A 83 -22.08 5.80 17.44
C GLY A 83 -23.52 5.74 16.91
N THR A 84 -23.84 4.80 16.02
CA THR A 84 -25.17 4.63 15.42
C THR A 84 -25.76 3.29 15.86
N GLY A 85 -26.24 3.23 17.10
CA GLY A 85 -26.90 2.04 17.68
C GLY A 85 -28.22 1.61 17.01
N ASP A 86 -28.54 2.09 15.81
CA ASP A 86 -29.79 1.79 15.11
C ASP A 86 -29.67 1.88 13.57
N VAL A 87 -28.59 1.33 12.99
CA VAL A 87 -28.54 1.14 11.53
C VAL A 87 -29.08 -0.25 11.18
N MET A 88 -30.36 -0.30 10.81
CA MET A 88 -30.94 -1.49 10.18
C MET A 88 -30.31 -1.69 8.80
N LEU A 89 -29.26 -2.53 8.73
CA LEU A 89 -28.55 -2.85 7.47
C LEU A 89 -29.43 -3.60 6.46
N PHE A 90 -30.55 -4.17 6.91
CA PHE A 90 -31.52 -4.85 6.07
C PHE A 90 -32.93 -4.50 6.52
N PRO A 91 -33.88 -4.24 5.59
CA PRO A 91 -35.28 -4.11 5.96
C PRO A 91 -35.75 -5.42 6.59
N VAL A 92 -36.39 -5.34 7.76
CA VAL A 92 -37.08 -6.49 8.36
C VAL A 92 -38.24 -6.87 7.43
N ILE A 93 -38.07 -7.97 6.70
CA ILE A 93 -39.16 -8.55 5.89
C ILE A 93 -40.10 -9.25 6.87
N SER A 94 -41.26 -8.66 7.14
CA SER A 94 -42.30 -9.30 7.96
C SER A 94 -42.71 -10.63 7.34
N ARG A 95 -42.63 -11.70 8.15
CA ARG A 95 -43.12 -13.03 7.76
C ARG A 95 -44.63 -12.93 7.52
N PRO A 96 -45.16 -13.36 6.36
CA PRO A 96 -46.60 -13.35 6.13
C PRO A 96 -47.28 -14.28 7.15
N GLU A 97 -48.33 -13.75 7.79
CA GLU A 97 -49.20 -14.50 8.72
C GLU A 97 -49.67 -15.80 8.05
N PRO A 98 -49.59 -16.95 8.73
CA PRO A 98 -50.07 -18.21 8.19
C PRO A 98 -51.58 -18.09 7.94
N LYS A 99 -52.01 -18.31 6.70
CA LYS A 99 -53.44 -18.36 6.35
C LYS A 99 -54.08 -19.47 7.16
N GLU A 100 -55.01 -19.13 8.05
CA GLU A 100 -55.87 -20.11 8.71
C GLU A 100 -56.60 -20.91 7.62
N HIS A 101 -56.22 -22.18 7.47
CA HIS A 101 -57.04 -23.13 6.74
C HIS A 101 -58.25 -23.43 7.61
N VAL A 102 -59.36 -22.76 7.31
CA VAL A 102 -60.66 -23.07 7.89
C VAL A 102 -61.06 -24.47 7.40
N ASN A 103 -60.73 -25.50 8.19
CA ASN A 103 -61.24 -26.84 7.99
C ASN A 103 -62.73 -26.83 8.37
N ALA A 104 -63.59 -26.69 7.37
CA ALA A 104 -65.03 -26.93 7.54
C ALA A 104 -65.25 -28.41 7.87
N VAL A 105 -65.65 -28.69 9.12
CA VAL A 105 -66.10 -30.02 9.56
C VAL A 105 -67.52 -30.25 9.05
N PRO A 106 -67.83 -31.30 8.26
CA PRO A 106 -69.21 -31.63 7.92
C PRO A 106 -69.80 -32.48 9.04
N GLY A 107 -70.30 -31.83 10.09
CA GLY A 107 -71.06 -32.47 11.16
C GLY A 107 -72.54 -32.53 10.77
N GLY A 108 -72.96 -33.66 10.21
CA GLY A 108 -74.38 -33.93 9.95
C GLY A 108 -75.16 -34.10 11.26
N ASP A 109 -76.41 -33.64 11.25
CA ASP A 109 -77.38 -34.07 12.25
C ASP A 109 -78.75 -34.23 11.58
N ARG A 110 -79.24 -35.47 11.58
CA ARG A 110 -80.65 -35.80 11.24
C ARG A 110 -81.40 -35.90 12.56
N PRO A 111 -82.58 -35.29 12.72
CA PRO A 111 -83.53 -35.79 13.71
C PRO A 111 -84.46 -36.83 13.08
N ARG A 112 -84.54 -37.97 13.77
CA ARG A 112 -85.57 -39.00 13.64
C ARG A 112 -86.89 -38.48 14.23
N SER A 113 -87.99 -38.71 13.53
CA SER A 113 -89.20 -39.44 14.00
C SER A 113 -90.31 -39.32 12.97
#